data_AF-A0A2A7N1A4-F1
#
_entry.id   AF-A0A2A7N1A4-F1
#
_cell.length_a   1.000
_cell.length_b   1.000
_cell.length_c   1.000
_cell.angle_alpha   90.00
_cell.angle_beta   90.00
_cell.angle_gamma   90.00
#
_symmetry.space_group_name_H-M   'P 1'
#
loop_
_entity.id
_entity.type
_entity.pdbx_description
1 polymer ?
#
loop_
_entity_poly.entity_id
_entity_poly.type
_entity_poly.pdbx_seq_one_letter_code
_entity_poly.pdbx_strand_id
1 'polypeptide(L)'
;MSEPTYVDGNAVAGAFSDVLGFDVTSAMLTCTGCGRVAPFAEGHVYQRAPGIVVRCRDCGIVLARLVETLTDVWLDLGGAQNWRIHKPAR
;
A
#
# COMPACT_ATOMS: atom_id res chain seq x y z
N MET A 1 3.53 26.76 -0.63
CA MET A 1 3.54 25.46 -1.35
C MET A 1 2.47 24.61 -0.71
N SER A 2 1.42 24.23 -1.44
CA SER A 2 0.38 23.34 -0.90
C SER A 2 1.00 21.99 -0.57
N GLU A 3 0.77 21.51 0.64
CA GLU A 3 1.15 20.15 1.05
C GLU A 3 0.62 19.15 0.02
N PRO A 4 1.42 18.16 -0.41
CA PRO A 4 0.93 17.15 -1.32
C PRO A 4 -0.22 16.40 -0.63
N THR A 5 -1.44 16.57 -1.16
CA THR A 5 -2.65 15.94 -0.62
C THR A 5 -2.56 14.43 -0.84
N TYR A 6 -2.18 13.70 0.19
CA TYR A 6 -2.30 12.25 0.24
C TYR A 6 -3.66 11.85 0.82
N VAL A 7 -4.10 10.64 0.50
CA VAL A 7 -5.21 9.97 1.18
C VAL A 7 -4.66 8.78 1.97
N ASP A 8 -5.46 8.20 2.85
CA ASP A 8 -5.06 6.99 3.56
C ASP A 8 -5.22 5.73 2.68
N GLY A 9 -4.71 4.61 3.18
CA GLY A 9 -4.67 3.32 2.47
C GLY A 9 -6.04 2.75 2.11
N ASN A 10 -7.11 3.13 2.83
CA ASN A 10 -8.45 2.62 2.54
C ASN A 10 -8.94 3.08 1.16
N ALA A 11 -8.50 4.26 0.70
CA ALA A 11 -8.91 4.81 -0.59
C ALA A 11 -8.52 3.93 -1.79
N VAL A 12 -7.51 3.08 -1.64
CA VAL A 12 -7.01 2.18 -2.70
C VAL A 12 -7.15 0.70 -2.36
N ALA A 13 -7.92 0.39 -1.31
CA ALA A 13 -8.15 -0.98 -0.87
C ALA A 13 -8.74 -1.86 -1.98
N GLY A 14 -9.70 -1.33 -2.76
CA GLY A 14 -10.32 -2.03 -3.88
C GLY A 14 -9.28 -2.47 -4.93
N ALA A 15 -8.51 -1.52 -5.47
CA ALA A 15 -7.50 -1.80 -6.50
C ALA A 15 -6.49 -2.86 -6.04
N PHE A 16 -6.01 -2.79 -4.80
CA PHE A 16 -5.11 -3.82 -4.27
C PHE A 16 -5.81 -5.16 -4.04
N SER A 17 -7.07 -5.16 -3.59
CA SER A 17 -7.84 -6.39 -3.37
C SER A 17 -8.16 -7.10 -4.68
N ASP A 18 -8.41 -6.36 -5.76
CA ASP A 18 -8.66 -6.93 -7.10
C ASP A 18 -7.45 -7.70 -7.61
N VAL A 19 -6.23 -7.22 -7.31
CA VAL A 19 -4.97 -7.87 -7.70
C VAL A 19 -4.56 -8.99 -6.75
N LEU A 20 -4.75 -8.81 -5.44
CA LEU A 20 -4.26 -9.73 -4.40
C LEU A 20 -5.28 -10.79 -3.96
N GLY A 21 -6.56 -10.58 -4.21
CA GLY A 21 -7.64 -11.51 -3.86
C GLY A 21 -8.06 -11.51 -2.39
N PHE A 22 -7.68 -10.50 -1.60
CA PHE A 22 -8.10 -10.33 -0.21
C PHE A 22 -8.12 -8.86 0.20
N ASP A 23 -8.88 -8.54 1.25
CA ASP A 23 -8.91 -7.20 1.83
C ASP A 23 -7.56 -6.84 2.46
N VAL A 24 -6.87 -5.88 1.85
CA VAL A 24 -5.56 -5.42 2.29
C VAL A 24 -5.59 -4.45 3.47
N THR A 25 -6.73 -3.83 3.79
CA THR A 25 -6.79 -2.71 4.76
C THR A 25 -6.22 -3.07 6.12
N SER A 26 -6.49 -4.30 6.57
CA SER A 26 -6.02 -4.86 7.84
C SER A 26 -4.65 -5.54 7.78
N ALA A 27 -4.05 -5.67 6.58
CA ALA A 27 -2.72 -6.26 6.43
C ALA A 27 -1.69 -5.38 7.14
N MET A 28 -0.91 -5.98 8.03
CA MET A 28 0.14 -5.25 8.76
C MET A 28 1.44 -5.28 7.96
N LEU A 29 2.00 -4.11 7.66
CA LEU A 29 3.26 -3.97 6.96
C LEU A 29 4.37 -3.63 7.95
N THR A 30 5.53 -4.25 7.77
CA THR A 30 6.77 -3.85 8.44
C THR A 30 7.62 -3.04 7.46
N CYS A 31 7.80 -1.74 7.73
CA CYS A 31 8.58 -0.84 6.89
C CYS A 31 10.06 -1.24 6.80
N THR A 32 10.66 -1.28 5.60
CA THR A 32 12.11 -1.55 5.42
C THR A 32 12.99 -0.37 5.85
N GLY A 33 12.46 0.85 5.84
CA GLY A 33 13.20 2.06 6.19
C GLY A 33 13.31 2.29 7.69
N CYS A 34 12.16 2.41 8.39
CA CYS A 34 12.11 2.74 9.82
C CYS A 34 11.65 1.60 10.73
N GLY A 35 11.31 0.43 10.19
CA GLY A 35 10.84 -0.71 10.97
C GLY A 35 9.42 -0.58 11.54
N ARG A 36 8.70 0.53 11.30
CA ARG A 36 7.32 0.71 11.75
C ARG A 36 6.44 -0.46 11.29
N VAL A 37 5.66 -0.99 12.23
CA VAL A 37 4.61 -1.98 11.95
C VAL A 37 3.25 -1.30 12.03
N ALA A 38 2.52 -1.27 10.92
CA ALA A 38 1.24 -0.57 10.82
C ALA A 38 0.31 -1.22 9.79
N PRO A 39 -1.01 -1.07 9.92
CA PRO A 39 -1.94 -1.54 8.90
C PRO A 39 -1.75 -0.78 7.58
N PHE A 40 -2.04 -1.44 6.45
CA PHE A 40 -2.00 -0.85 5.11
C PHE A 40 -2.84 0.42 5.04
N ALA A 41 -4.01 0.40 5.70
CA ALA A 41 -4.93 1.53 5.80
C ALA A 41 -4.26 2.83 6.31
N GLU A 42 -3.17 2.76 7.08
CA GLU A 42 -2.47 3.95 7.58
C GLU A 42 -1.41 4.52 6.62
N GLY A 43 -1.15 3.87 5.47
CA GLY A 43 -0.20 4.36 4.49
C GLY A 43 -0.62 5.69 3.87
N HIS A 44 0.36 6.56 3.59
CA HIS A 44 0.09 7.77 2.80
C HIS A 44 0.07 7.40 1.32
N VAL A 45 -1.09 7.56 0.69
CA VAL A 45 -1.34 7.15 -0.69
C VAL A 45 -1.32 8.33 -1.64
N TYR A 46 -0.60 8.14 -2.73
CA TYR A 46 -0.48 9.06 -3.84
C TYR A 46 -0.99 8.35 -5.09
N GLN A 47 -2.19 8.74 -5.53
CA GLN A 47 -2.91 8.12 -6.65
C GLN A 47 -2.99 9.03 -7.89
N ARG A 48 -2.46 10.25 -7.81
CA ARG A 48 -2.39 11.21 -8.93
C ARG A 48 -1.05 11.08 -9.67
N ALA A 49 -0.74 9.88 -10.13
CA ALA A 49 0.48 9.52 -10.85
C ALA A 49 0.13 8.37 -11.83
N PRO A 50 1.02 7.87 -12.71
CA PRO A 50 0.70 6.73 -13.59
C PRO A 50 0.37 5.42 -12.86
N GLY A 51 0.33 5.42 -11.53
CA GLY A 51 -0.26 4.36 -10.71
C GLY A 51 -0.41 4.81 -9.25
N ILE A 52 -0.63 3.84 -8.37
CA ILE A 52 -0.82 4.04 -6.94
C ILE A 52 0.51 3.82 -6.22
N VAL A 53 0.90 4.78 -5.38
CA VAL A 53 2.09 4.68 -4.52
C VAL A 53 1.67 4.80 -3.07
N VAL A 54 2.00 3.79 -2.27
CA VAL A 54 1.74 3.76 -0.83
C VAL A 54 3.06 3.98 -0.10
N ARG A 55 3.11 5.01 0.75
CA ARG A 55 4.29 5.36 1.55
C ARG A 55 4.08 5.13 3.02
N CYS A 56 5.16 4.80 3.72
CA CYS A 56 5.20 4.81 5.16
C CYS A 56 4.92 6.24 5.64
N ARG A 57 3.92 6.39 6.50
CA ARG A 57 3.55 7.69 7.08
C ARG A 57 4.67 8.32 7.92
N ASP A 58 5.58 7.52 8.48
CA ASP A 58 6.64 8.02 9.37
C ASP A 58 7.91 8.43 8.61
N CYS A 59 8.38 7.63 7.65
CA CYS A 59 9.66 7.86 6.96
C CYS A 59 9.53 8.11 5.45
N GLY A 60 8.32 8.03 4.89
CA GLY A 60 8.08 8.29 3.48
C GLY A 60 8.58 7.21 2.50
N ILE A 61 9.22 6.12 2.99
CA ILE A 61 9.63 5.02 2.10
C ILE A 61 8.42 4.44 1.38
N VAL A 62 8.60 4.04 0.13
CA VAL A 62 7.53 3.44 -0.67
C VAL A 62 7.32 2.00 -0.20
N LEU A 63 6.23 1.74 0.52
CA LEU A 63 5.88 0.42 1.02
C LEU A 63 5.35 -0.48 -0.10
N ALA A 64 4.56 0.09 -1.01
CA ALA A 64 4.04 -0.61 -2.18
C ALA A 64 3.72 0.30 -3.35
N ARG A 65 3.69 -0.29 -4.55
CA ARG A 65 3.25 0.34 -5.80
C ARG A 65 2.38 -0.61 -6.58
N LEU A 66 1.31 -0.09 -7.16
CA LEU A 66 0.44 -0.80 -8.07
C LEU A 66 0.23 0.07 -9.32
N VAL A 67 0.59 -0.47 -10.47
CA VAL A 67 0.44 0.21 -11.77
C VAL A 67 -0.28 -0.76 -12.71
N GLU A 68 -1.41 -0.33 -13.25
CA GLU A 68 -2.14 -1.09 -14.25
C GLU A 68 -1.88 -0.50 -15.64
N THR A 69 -1.60 -1.37 -16.60
CA THR A 69 -1.50 -1.05 -18.02
C THR A 69 -2.59 -1.78 -18.78
N LEU A 70 -2.64 -1.65 -20.11
CA LEU A 70 -3.64 -2.35 -20.92
C LEU A 70 -3.48 -3.89 -20.88
N THR A 71 -2.28 -4.39 -20.58
CA THR A 71 -1.93 -5.81 -20.69
C THR A 71 -1.44 -6.41 -19.37
N ASP A 72 -0.88 -5.59 -18.48
CA ASP A 72 -0.14 -6.05 -17.32
C ASP A 72 -0.46 -5.24 -16.07
N VAL A 73 -0.33 -5.90 -14.91
CA VAL A 73 -0.32 -5.27 -13.59
C VAL A 73 1.09 -5.37 -13.02
N TRP A 74 1.66 -4.24 -12.64
CA TRP A 74 2.94 -4.17 -11.94
C TRP A 74 2.68 -3.95 -10.45
N LEU A 75 3.03 -4.95 -9.65
CA LEU A 75 2.93 -4.90 -8.19
C LEU A 75 4.33 -4.98 -7.57
N ASP A 76 4.71 -3.92 -6.85
CA ASP A 76 5.92 -3.89 -6.05
C ASP A 76 5.57 -3.78 -4.56
N LEU A 77 6.11 -4.69 -3.76
CA LEU A 77 5.93 -4.77 -2.30
C LEU A 77 7.28 -4.67 -1.55
N GLY A 78 8.38 -4.40 -2.25
CA GLY A 78 9.74 -4.54 -1.73
C GLY A 78 10.13 -3.54 -0.64
N GLY A 79 9.36 -2.46 -0.44
CA GLY A 79 9.58 -1.54 0.67
C GLY A 79 8.92 -1.95 1.99
N ALA A 80 8.20 -3.06 1.99
CA ALA A 80 7.75 -3.74 3.19
C ALA A 80 8.54 -5.04 3.38
N GLN A 81 9.17 -5.21 4.54
CA GLN A 81 9.90 -6.44 4.90
C GLN A 81 8.95 -7.65 4.93
N ASN A 82 7.72 -7.44 5.37
CA ASN A 82 6.67 -8.44 5.36
C ASN A 82 5.29 -7.77 5.33
N TRP A 83 4.32 -8.54 4.84
CA TRP A 83 2.89 -8.28 4.93
C TRP A 83 2.27 -9.40 5.75
N ARG A 84 1.78 -9.07 6.95
CA ARG A 84 1.07 -10.03 7.79
C ARG A 84 -0.43 -9.89 7.56
N ILE A 85 -1.01 -10.90 6.92
CA ILE A 85 -2.43 -10.97 6.56
C ILE A 85 -3.13 -11.92 7.52
N HIS A 86 -4.26 -11.50 8.08
CA HIS A 86 -5.08 -12.39 8.91
C HIS A 86 -5.92 -13.30 8.00
N LYS A 87 -5.87 -14.61 8.25
CA LYS A 87 -6.72 -15.56 7.53
C LYS A 87 -8.08 -15.61 8.23
N PRO A 88 -9.21 -15.55 7.52
CA PRO A 88 -10.50 -15.76 8.14
C PRO A 88 -10.57 -17.14 8.81
N ALA A 89 -11.23 -17.21 9.96
CA ALA A 89 -11.54 -18.49 10.61
C ALA A 89 -12.43 -19.30 9.66
N ARG A 90 -12.06 -20.57 9.46
CA ARG A 90 -12.74 -21.50 8.55
C ARG A 90 -14.09 -21.94 9.10
#